data_AF-A0A834ZHX3-F1
#
_entry.id   AF-A0A834ZHX3-F1
#
_cell.length_a   1.000
_cell.length_b   1.000
_cell.length_c   1.000
_cell.angle_alpha   90.00
_cell.angle_beta   90.00
_cell.angle_gamma   90.00
#
_symmetry.space_group_name_H-M   'P 1'
#
loop_
_entity.id
_entity.type
_entity.pdbx_description
1 polymer ?
#
loop_
_entity_poly.entity_id
_entity_poly.type
_entity_poly.pdbx_seq_one_letter_code
_entity_poly.pdbx_strand_id
1 'polypeptide(L)'
;MSIRFCNLLEDLPTFPAPKELTIGECGRLVALPAFPALKELDINSCEGLKVLQSYPALKKLIIWSCKGLENLPTFLALKELRIYFCDRLVDLPAFPALKKLEIGFCKGRMVLPNFPALEELEIDSCKGLEVLPRLLAL
;
A
#
# COMPACT_ATOMS: atom_id res chain seq x y z
N MET A 1 3.93 -0.07 16.56
CA MET A 1 3.57 -1.45 16.96
C MET A 1 4.01 -2.39 15.85
N SER A 2 4.53 -3.59 16.15
CA SER A 2 4.94 -4.56 15.12
C SER A 2 4.31 -5.91 15.38
N ILE A 3 3.79 -6.54 14.33
CA ILE A 3 3.19 -7.88 14.33
C ILE A 3 3.94 -8.70 13.28
N ARG A 4 4.50 -9.85 13.66
CA ARG A 4 5.30 -10.66 12.73
C ARG A 4 5.06 -12.15 12.90
N PHE A 5 5.29 -12.92 11.84
CA PHE A 5 5.26 -14.38 11.84
C PHE A 5 3.89 -14.98 12.26
N CYS A 6 2.79 -14.30 11.91
CA CYS A 6 1.43 -14.75 12.24
C CYS A 6 0.89 -15.73 11.20
N ASN A 7 1.64 -16.80 10.93
CA ASN A 7 1.38 -17.74 9.84
C ASN A 7 0.08 -18.56 9.98
N LEU A 8 -0.60 -18.46 11.12
CA LEU A 8 -1.87 -19.14 11.39
C LEU A 8 -3.05 -18.16 11.56
N LEU A 9 -2.79 -16.86 11.62
CA LEU A 9 -3.84 -15.86 11.83
C LEU A 9 -4.38 -15.39 10.49
N GLU A 10 -5.69 -15.56 10.31
CA GLU A 10 -6.44 -14.99 9.18
C GLU A 10 -6.87 -13.54 9.47
N ASP A 11 -7.06 -13.20 10.75
CA ASP A 11 -7.44 -11.87 11.24
C ASP A 11 -6.57 -11.45 12.44
N LEU A 12 -6.41 -10.13 12.62
CA LEU A 12 -5.78 -9.57 13.82
C LEU A 12 -6.83 -9.30 14.91
N PRO A 13 -6.51 -9.56 16.19
CA PRO A 13 -7.33 -9.10 17.30
C PRO A 13 -7.54 -7.58 17.27
N THR A 14 -8.63 -7.10 17.85
CA THR A 14 -8.83 -5.66 18.08
C THR A 14 -7.84 -5.16 19.13
N PHE A 15 -6.94 -4.27 18.73
CA PHE A 15 -5.95 -3.63 19.59
C PHE A 15 -6.21 -2.12 19.71
N PRO A 16 -5.67 -1.43 20.73
CA PRO A 16 -5.72 0.03 20.81
C PRO A 16 -5.23 0.64 19.48
N ALA A 17 -6.00 1.59 18.94
CA ALA A 17 -5.78 2.17 17.61
C ALA A 17 -4.33 2.70 17.47
N PRO A 18 -3.42 1.94 16.81
CA PRO A 18 -2.03 2.32 16.72
C PRO A 18 -1.93 3.50 15.75
N LYS A 19 -1.01 4.43 16.05
CA LYS A 19 -0.62 5.47 15.08
C LYS A 19 0.32 4.92 14.01
N GLU A 20 1.09 3.89 14.36
CA GLU A 20 2.11 3.28 13.52
C GLU A 20 2.04 1.75 13.68
N LEU A 21 1.91 1.04 12.57
CA LEU A 21 1.79 -0.42 12.55
C LEU A 21 2.70 -1.01 11.46
N THR A 22 3.50 -1.99 11.85
CA THR A 22 4.28 -2.83 10.94
C THR A 22 3.78 -4.26 11.01
N ILE A 23 3.56 -4.89 9.85
CA ILE A 23 3.11 -6.27 9.72
C ILE A 23 4.09 -7.01 8.81
N GLY A 24 4.64 -8.12 9.26
CA GLY A 24 5.64 -8.88 8.51
C GLY A 24 5.37 -10.37 8.52
N GLU A 25 5.53 -11.04 7.38
CA GLU A 25 5.51 -12.51 7.31
C GLU A 25 4.24 -13.11 7.92
N CYS A 26 3.09 -12.54 7.58
CA CYS A 26 1.77 -13.00 8.02
C CYS A 26 1.04 -13.59 6.81
N GLY A 27 1.48 -14.77 6.37
CA GLY A 27 1.08 -15.34 5.07
C GLY A 27 -0.41 -15.72 4.93
N ARG A 28 -1.14 -15.89 6.03
CA ARG A 28 -2.58 -16.21 6.03
C ARG A 28 -3.49 -15.02 6.33
N LEU A 29 -2.91 -13.88 6.69
CA LEU A 29 -3.68 -12.69 7.06
C LEU A 29 -4.42 -12.17 5.83
N VAL A 30 -5.75 -12.22 5.84
CA VAL A 30 -6.56 -11.87 4.67
C VAL A 30 -7.01 -10.41 4.67
N ALA A 31 -7.12 -9.83 5.87
CA ALA A 31 -7.53 -8.45 6.07
C ALA A 31 -6.93 -7.89 7.37
N LEU A 32 -6.88 -6.56 7.45
CA LEU A 32 -6.55 -5.84 8.67
C LEU A 32 -7.82 -5.23 9.24
N PRO A 33 -7.97 -5.08 10.57
CA PRO A 33 -9.12 -4.40 11.18
C PRO A 33 -9.04 -2.87 11.00
N ALA A 34 -10.09 -2.17 11.43
CA ALA A 34 -10.21 -0.73 11.30
C ALA A 34 -9.31 -0.01 12.31
N PHE A 35 -8.46 0.88 11.82
CA PHE A 35 -7.56 1.69 12.64
C PHE A 35 -7.72 3.17 12.32
N PRO A 36 -8.73 3.86 12.91
CA PRO A 36 -9.07 5.23 12.54
C PRO A 36 -7.96 6.25 12.84
N ALA A 37 -7.07 5.94 13.79
CA ALA A 37 -5.94 6.80 14.18
C ALA A 37 -4.61 6.43 13.49
N LEU A 38 -4.60 5.41 12.63
CA LEU A 38 -3.39 4.93 11.96
C LEU A 38 -2.87 5.98 10.98
N LYS A 39 -1.60 6.35 11.16
CA LYS A 39 -0.89 7.34 10.35
C LYS A 39 0.15 6.68 9.46
N GLU A 40 0.77 5.60 9.92
CA GLU A 40 1.80 4.89 9.16
C GLU A 40 1.56 3.38 9.20
N LEU A 41 1.61 2.75 8.04
CA LEU A 41 1.42 1.33 7.85
C LEU A 41 2.54 0.78 6.98
N ASP A 42 3.25 -0.22 7.48
CA ASP A 42 4.26 -0.99 6.76
C ASP A 42 3.82 -2.45 6.72
N ILE A 43 3.70 -3.03 5.53
CA ILE A 43 3.28 -4.42 5.33
C ILE A 43 4.30 -5.13 4.47
N ASN A 44 4.82 -6.23 4.98
CA ASN A 44 5.83 -7.03 4.32
C ASN A 44 5.43 -8.51 4.27
N SER A 45 5.53 -9.13 3.09
CA SER A 45 5.40 -10.59 2.92
C SER A 45 4.09 -11.16 3.48
N CYS A 46 2.98 -10.46 3.24
CA CYS A 46 1.64 -10.88 3.65
C CYS A 46 0.86 -11.40 2.43
N GLU A 47 1.17 -12.62 2.01
CA GLU A 47 0.69 -13.19 0.74
C GLU A 47 -0.82 -13.49 0.71
N GLY A 48 -1.44 -13.66 1.88
CA GLY A 48 -2.89 -13.84 2.01
C GLY A 48 -3.68 -12.55 1.91
N LEU A 49 -3.02 -11.38 2.06
CA LEU A 49 -3.67 -10.09 2.13
C LEU A 49 -4.07 -9.64 0.73
N LYS A 50 -5.37 -9.66 0.45
CA LYS A 50 -5.90 -9.32 -0.89
C LYS A 50 -6.33 -7.87 -1.03
N VAL A 51 -6.81 -7.28 0.05
CA VAL A 51 -7.36 -5.93 0.10
C VAL A 51 -7.00 -5.25 1.41
N LEU A 52 -6.89 -3.92 1.35
CA LEU A 52 -6.90 -3.06 2.54
C LEU A 52 -8.25 -2.36 2.67
N GLN A 53 -8.63 -2.06 3.92
CA GLN A 53 -9.72 -1.13 4.18
C GLN A 53 -9.22 0.32 4.24
N SER A 54 -10.12 1.29 4.14
CA SER A 54 -9.75 2.70 4.15
C SER A 54 -9.33 3.15 5.56
N TYR A 55 -8.19 3.83 5.64
CA TYR A 55 -7.64 4.38 6.88
C TYR A 55 -7.63 5.92 6.79
N PRO A 56 -8.57 6.62 7.43
CA PRO A 56 -8.80 8.04 7.18
C PRO A 56 -7.64 8.96 7.58
N ALA A 57 -6.84 8.54 8.57
CA ALA A 57 -5.68 9.29 9.05
C ALA A 57 -4.35 8.85 8.44
N LEU A 58 -4.35 7.87 7.51
CA LEU A 58 -3.12 7.27 6.99
C LEU A 58 -2.39 8.25 6.09
N LYS A 59 -1.13 8.53 6.44
CA LYS A 59 -0.24 9.46 5.75
C LYS A 59 0.88 8.76 5.01
N LYS A 60 1.29 7.59 5.48
CA LYS A 60 2.39 6.81 4.91
C LYS A 60 2.00 5.33 4.80
N LEU A 61 2.19 4.76 3.63
CA LEU A 61 1.96 3.35 3.35
C LEU A 61 3.18 2.77 2.63
N ILE A 62 3.77 1.73 3.20
CA ILE A 62 4.84 0.94 2.60
C ILE A 62 4.33 -0.50 2.45
N ILE A 63 4.44 -1.04 1.24
CA ILE A 63 4.04 -2.41 0.93
C ILE A 63 5.21 -3.11 0.23
N TRP A 64 5.64 -4.24 0.78
CA TRP A 64 6.73 -5.03 0.27
C TRP A 64 6.32 -6.50 0.10
N SER A 65 6.54 -7.06 -1.08
CA SER A 65 6.33 -8.49 -1.38
C SER A 65 4.97 -9.04 -0.93
N CYS A 66 3.88 -8.29 -1.12
CA CYS A 66 2.52 -8.76 -0.87
C CYS A 66 1.89 -9.16 -2.21
N LYS A 67 2.22 -10.36 -2.71
CA LYS A 67 1.84 -10.79 -4.07
C LYS A 67 0.38 -11.22 -4.18
N GLY A 68 -0.32 -11.38 -3.05
CA GLY A 68 -1.76 -11.56 -3.01
C GLY A 68 -2.57 -10.26 -3.10
N LEU A 69 -1.93 -9.10 -2.89
CA LEU A 69 -2.64 -7.82 -2.84
C LEU A 69 -3.05 -7.38 -4.24
N GLU A 70 -4.36 -7.23 -4.44
CA GLU A 70 -4.95 -6.97 -5.76
C GLU A 70 -5.35 -5.49 -5.92
N ASN A 71 -5.83 -4.86 -4.86
CA ASN A 71 -6.36 -3.49 -4.90
C ASN A 71 -6.10 -2.71 -3.61
N LEU A 72 -6.05 -1.38 -3.73
CA LEU A 72 -6.03 -0.45 -2.62
C LEU A 72 -7.31 0.41 -2.61
N PRO A 73 -7.88 0.73 -1.43
CA PRO A 73 -8.93 1.72 -1.32
C PRO A 73 -8.35 3.13 -1.47
N THR A 74 -9.22 4.12 -1.71
CA THR A 74 -8.78 5.52 -1.69
C THR A 74 -8.40 5.93 -0.26
N PHE A 75 -7.19 6.48 -0.12
CA PHE A 75 -6.68 7.06 1.12
C PHE A 75 -6.58 8.59 0.97
N LEU A 76 -7.52 9.31 1.57
CA LEU A 76 -7.65 10.77 1.37
C LEU A 76 -6.49 11.58 1.96
N ALA A 77 -5.84 11.08 3.02
CA ALA A 77 -4.76 11.76 3.72
C ALA A 77 -3.34 11.25 3.35
N LEU A 78 -3.25 10.28 2.42
CA LEU A 78 -2.00 9.61 2.09
C LEU A 78 -1.05 10.58 1.37
N LYS A 79 0.16 10.73 1.91
CA LYS A 79 1.20 11.62 1.39
C LYS A 79 2.36 10.87 0.76
N GLU A 80 2.67 9.68 1.27
CA GLU A 80 3.77 8.84 0.81
C GLU A 80 3.29 7.41 0.60
N LEU A 81 3.51 6.88 -0.60
CA LEU A 81 3.20 5.51 -0.99
C LEU A 81 4.45 4.86 -1.58
N ARG A 82 4.83 3.70 -1.03
CA ARG A 82 5.91 2.88 -1.56
C ARG A 82 5.43 1.45 -1.78
N ILE A 83 5.64 0.91 -2.98
CA ILE A 83 5.16 -0.42 -3.36
C ILE A 83 6.28 -1.18 -4.05
N TYR A 84 6.62 -2.35 -3.53
CA TYR A 84 7.66 -3.20 -4.09
C TYR A 84 7.22 -4.65 -4.19
N PHE A 85 7.58 -5.31 -5.30
CA PHE A 85 7.34 -6.74 -5.52
C PHE A 85 5.87 -7.19 -5.36
N CYS A 86 4.91 -6.34 -5.75
CA CYS A 86 3.46 -6.60 -5.65
C CYS A 86 2.85 -6.89 -7.02
N ASP A 87 3.08 -8.09 -7.55
CA ASP A 87 2.79 -8.45 -8.95
C ASP A 87 1.29 -8.56 -9.31
N ARG A 88 0.38 -8.57 -8.34
CA ARG A 88 -1.08 -8.63 -8.58
C ARG A 88 -1.80 -7.31 -8.42
N LEU A 89 -1.10 -6.25 -8.00
CA LEU A 89 -1.70 -4.95 -7.82
C LEU A 89 -1.89 -4.28 -9.20
N VAL A 90 -3.14 -4.26 -9.68
CA VAL A 90 -3.45 -3.88 -11.07
C VAL A 90 -3.81 -2.42 -11.26
N ASP A 91 -4.47 -1.81 -10.27
CA ASP A 91 -4.94 -0.42 -10.33
C ASP A 91 -4.69 0.30 -9.02
N LEU A 92 -4.06 1.48 -9.09
CA LEU A 92 -4.05 2.41 -7.96
C LEU A 92 -5.25 3.35 -8.05
N PRO A 93 -5.98 3.60 -6.95
CA PRO A 93 -6.98 4.66 -6.93
C PRO A 93 -6.30 6.03 -6.92
N ALA A 94 -7.06 7.08 -7.23
CA ALA A 94 -6.55 8.44 -7.14
C ALA A 94 -6.30 8.81 -5.67
N PHE A 95 -5.08 9.24 -5.37
CA PHE A 95 -4.70 9.71 -4.03
C PHE A 95 -4.54 11.23 -4.07
N PRO A 96 -5.54 12.01 -3.61
CA PRO A 96 -5.58 13.46 -3.85
C PRO A 96 -4.48 14.24 -3.10
N ALA A 97 -3.96 13.70 -2.00
CA ALA A 97 -2.92 14.32 -1.17
C ALA A 97 -1.52 13.70 -1.37
N LEU A 98 -1.37 12.76 -2.31
CA LEU A 98 -0.13 12.01 -2.49
C LEU A 98 0.95 12.93 -3.07
N LYS A 99 2.03 13.09 -2.32
CA LYS A 99 3.20 13.89 -2.69
C LYS A 99 4.34 13.04 -3.21
N LYS A 100 4.48 11.82 -2.72
CA LYS A 100 5.58 10.91 -3.07
C LYS A 100 5.07 9.53 -3.42
N LEU A 101 5.47 9.04 -4.58
CA LEU A 101 5.18 7.70 -5.07
C LEU A 101 6.49 6.99 -5.46
N GLU A 102 6.77 5.85 -4.83
CA GLU A 102 7.84 4.95 -5.23
C GLU A 102 7.24 3.59 -5.60
N ILE A 103 7.53 3.08 -6.80
CA ILE A 103 7.09 1.75 -7.24
C ILE A 103 8.28 0.99 -7.81
N GLY A 104 8.56 -0.19 -7.28
CA GLY A 104 9.72 -0.98 -7.67
C GLY A 104 9.40 -2.45 -7.93
N PHE A 105 10.08 -3.03 -8.93
CA PHE A 105 10.13 -4.48 -9.16
C PHE A 105 8.76 -5.17 -9.29
N CYS A 106 7.74 -4.46 -9.79
CA CYS A 106 6.41 -5.02 -10.03
C CYS A 106 6.29 -5.50 -11.48
N LYS A 107 5.99 -6.79 -11.68
CA LYS A 107 5.91 -7.43 -13.00
C LYS A 107 4.48 -7.47 -13.55
N GLY A 108 3.49 -7.31 -12.68
CA GLY A 108 2.08 -7.24 -13.03
C GLY A 108 1.77 -6.04 -13.91
N ARG A 109 0.66 -6.14 -14.64
CA ARG A 109 0.06 -4.99 -15.32
C ARG A 109 -0.32 -3.97 -14.25
N MET A 110 0.04 -2.71 -14.43
CA MET A 110 -0.32 -1.63 -13.52
C MET A 110 -0.73 -0.38 -14.29
N VAL A 111 -1.84 0.24 -13.87
CA VAL A 111 -2.27 1.55 -14.38
C VAL A 111 -2.24 2.57 -13.24
N LEU A 112 -1.57 3.69 -13.51
CA LEU A 112 -1.50 4.80 -12.57
C LEU A 112 -2.48 5.91 -12.98
N PRO A 113 -3.38 6.34 -12.07
CA PRO A 113 -4.23 7.49 -12.32
C PRO A 113 -3.42 8.78 -12.21
N ASN A 114 -4.04 9.91 -12.52
CA ASN A 114 -3.43 11.20 -12.25
C ASN A 114 -3.37 11.49 -10.74
N PHE A 115 -2.22 11.90 -10.23
CA PHE A 115 -2.02 12.30 -8.84
C PHE A 115 -1.78 13.82 -8.77
N PRO A 116 -2.79 14.63 -8.40
CA PRO A 116 -2.75 16.09 -8.58
C PRO A 116 -1.75 16.82 -7.68
N ALA A 117 -1.32 16.19 -6.57
CA ALA A 117 -0.39 16.77 -5.60
C ALA A 117 1.01 16.12 -5.64
N LEU A 118 1.29 15.30 -6.66
CA LEU A 118 2.51 14.50 -6.72
C LEU A 118 3.73 15.40 -7.02
N GLU A 119 4.70 15.36 -6.12
CA GLU A 119 5.94 16.15 -6.15
C GLU A 119 7.14 15.25 -6.51
N GLU A 120 7.11 13.98 -6.10
CA GLU A 120 8.18 13.00 -6.30
C GLU A 120 7.62 11.69 -6.88
N LEU A 121 8.19 11.25 -8.00
CA LEU A 121 7.87 9.97 -8.64
C LEU A 121 9.14 9.18 -8.91
N GLU A 122 9.23 7.98 -8.34
CA GLU A 122 10.28 7.01 -8.63
C GLU A 122 9.65 5.70 -9.10
N ILE A 123 10.10 5.21 -10.25
CA ILE A 123 9.66 3.92 -10.79
C ILE A 123 10.90 3.14 -11.21
N ASP A 124 11.10 1.98 -10.60
CA ASP A 124 12.20 1.08 -10.92
C ASP A 124 11.68 -0.30 -11.33
N SER A 125 12.21 -0.85 -12.42
CA SER A 125 12.04 -2.26 -12.77
C SER A 125 10.58 -2.75 -12.83
N CYS A 126 9.65 -1.88 -13.25
CA CYS A 126 8.22 -2.19 -13.38
C CYS A 126 7.83 -2.47 -14.84
N LYS A 127 7.75 -3.74 -15.22
CA LYS A 127 7.63 -4.15 -16.64
C LYS A 127 6.21 -4.07 -17.20
N GLY A 128 5.19 -4.16 -16.36
CA GLY A 128 3.78 -4.12 -16.77
C GLY A 128 3.12 -2.75 -16.62
N LEU A 129 3.88 -1.70 -16.32
CA LEU A 129 3.35 -0.36 -16.17
C LEU A 129 2.97 0.23 -17.54
N GLU A 130 1.68 0.51 -17.76
CA GLU A 130 1.18 0.94 -19.07
C GLU A 130 1.10 2.46 -19.23
N VAL A 131 0.81 3.19 -18.15
CA VAL A 131 0.58 4.64 -18.16
C VAL A 131 1.32 5.29 -17.00
N LEU A 132 2.07 6.34 -17.30
CA LEU A 132 2.68 7.21 -16.30
C LEU A 132 1.71 8.34 -15.91
N PRO A 133 1.61 8.69 -14.62
CA PRO A 133 0.83 9.84 -14.18
C PRO A 133 1.41 11.12 -14.80
N ARG A 134 0.55 12.04 -15.20
CA ARG A 134 1.01 13.35 -15.68
C ARG A 134 1.55 14.14 -14.49
N LEU A 135 2.86 14.36 -14.47
CA LEU A 135 3.45 15.37 -13.61
C LEU A 135 3.11 16.74 -14.21
N LEU A 136 2.15 17.44 -13.61
CA LEU A 136 1.88 18.83 -13.98
C LEU A 136 3.03 19.69 -13.45
N ALA A 137 4.00 19.91 -14.33
CA ALA A 137 5.10 20.88 -14.26
C ALA A 137 6.05 20.77 -13.05
N LEU A 138 7.30 20.36 -13.36
CA LEU A 138 8.48 20.94 -12.71
C LEU A 138 8.68 22.38 -13.21
#